data_AF-A0A4Y2F9L6-F1
#
_entry.id   AF-A0A4Y2F9L6-F1
#
_cell.length_a   1.000
_cell.length_b   1.000
_cell.length_c   1.000
_cell.angle_alpha   90.00
_cell.angle_beta   90.00
_cell.angle_gamma   90.00
#
_symmetry.space_group_name_H-M   'P 1'
#
loop_
_entity.id
_entity.type
_entity.pdbx_description
1 polymer ?
#
loop_
_entity_poly.entity_id
_entity_poly.type
_entity_poly.pdbx_seq_one_letter_code
_entity_poly.pdbx_strand_id
1 'polypeptide(L)'
;MNYDTELLQQRLNELAPLLNPEQKTIFDNVLKQVESGEGGSYFLDAPGGTGKTFILNLLLAQIRKDKKVAIAVASSGIAATLLDGT
;
A
#
# COMPACT_ATOMS: atom_id res chain seq x y z
N MET A 1 -5.55 16.93 0.24
CA MET A 1 -5.36 15.85 1.23
C MET A 1 -4.03 16.11 1.92
N ASN A 2 -4.03 16.70 3.12
CA ASN A 2 -2.81 16.81 3.93
C ASN A 2 -2.78 15.59 4.84
N TYR A 3 -2.07 14.54 4.42
CA TYR A 3 -1.85 13.38 5.26
C TYR A 3 -0.83 13.72 6.36
N ASP A 4 -1.05 13.20 7.56
CA ASP A 4 -0.07 13.26 8.63
C ASP A 4 1.08 12.30 8.32
N THR A 5 2.18 12.86 7.82
CA THR A 5 3.34 12.08 7.40
C THR A 5 4.07 11.43 8.57
N GLU A 6 3.97 11.98 9.78
CA GLU A 6 4.59 11.40 10.97
C GLU A 6 3.82 10.15 11.40
N LEU A 7 2.48 10.24 11.45
CA LEU A 7 1.63 9.08 11.73
C LEU A 7 1.81 7.97 10.68
N LEU A 8 1.88 8.34 9.40
CA LEU A 8 2.14 7.36 8.33
C LEU A 8 3.53 6.70 8.49
N GLN A 9 4.56 7.49 8.82
CA GLN A 9 5.90 6.94 9.09
C GLN A 9 5.89 5.99 10.30
N GLN A 10 5.17 6.34 11.36
CA GLN A 10 5.02 5.45 12.52
C GLN A 10 4.34 4.13 12.13
N ARG A 11 3.21 4.19 11.42
CA ARG A 11 2.52 2.99 10.93
C ARG A 11 3.42 2.13 10.05
N LEU A 12 4.21 2.74 9.17
CA LEU A 12 5.15 2.02 8.32
C LEU A 12 6.23 1.32 9.14
N ASN A 13 6.76 1.97 10.18
CA ASN A 13 7.76 1.37 11.07
C ASN A 13 7.20 0.17 11.85
N GLU A 14 5.91 0.21 12.21
CA GLU A 14 5.25 -0.88 12.93
C GLU A 14 4.86 -2.04 12.01
N LEU A 15 4.38 -1.75 10.79
CA LEU A 15 3.74 -2.74 9.93
C LEU A 15 4.64 -3.30 8.83
N ALA A 16 5.57 -2.51 8.28
CA ALA A 16 6.48 -3.00 7.24
C ALA A 16 7.33 -4.21 7.69
N PRO A 17 7.80 -4.30 8.96
CA PRO A 17 8.50 -5.49 9.44
C PRO A 17 7.65 -6.76 9.50
N LEU A 18 6.32 -6.66 9.45
CA LEU A 18 5.39 -7.78 9.49
C LEU A 18 5.15 -8.41 8.10
N LEU A 19 5.69 -7.80 7.04
CA LEU A 19 5.63 -8.36 5.69
C LEU A 19 6.40 -9.68 5.66
N ASN A 20 5.74 -10.73 5.17
CA ASN A 20 6.47 -11.94 4.82
C ASN A 20 7.39 -11.70 3.60
N PRO A 21 8.35 -12.59 3.30
CA PRO A 21 9.32 -12.36 2.22
C PRO A 21 8.70 -12.11 0.84
N GLU A 22 7.60 -12.77 0.51
CA GLU A 22 6.90 -12.61 -0.77
C GLU A 22 6.19 -11.25 -0.85
N GLN A 23 5.45 -10.89 0.20
CA GLN A 23 4.79 -9.59 0.31
C GLN A 23 5.79 -8.45 0.28
N LYS A 24 6.94 -8.61 0.95
CA LYS A 24 8.04 -7.64 0.91
C LYS A 24 8.59 -7.46 -0.49
N THR A 25 8.78 -8.55 -1.23
CA THR A 25 9.23 -8.50 -2.63
C THR A 25 8.24 -7.72 -3.50
N ILE A 26 6.94 -7.97 -3.34
CA ILE A 26 5.89 -7.24 -4.06
C ILE A 26 5.92 -5.75 -3.70
N PHE A 27 5.97 -5.44 -2.41
CA PHE A 27 5.99 -4.07 -1.90
C PHE A 27 7.19 -3.28 -2.45
N ASP A 28 8.39 -3.83 -2.34
CA ASP A 28 9.63 -3.18 -2.78
C ASP A 28 9.63 -2.98 -4.32
N ASN A 29 9.14 -3.95 -5.09
CA ASN A 29 9.06 -3.85 -6.55
C ASN A 29 8.09 -2.76 -7.01
N VAL A 30 6.91 -2.67 -6.40
CA VAL A 30 5.92 -1.65 -6.77
C VAL A 30 6.45 -0.26 -6.41
N LEU A 31 7.07 -0.09 -5.25
CA LEU A 31 7.66 1.20 -4.86
C LEU A 31 8.77 1.63 -5.81
N LYS A 32 9.66 0.71 -6.18
CA LYS A 32 10.71 0.99 -7.15
C LYS A 32 10.14 1.49 -8.49
N GLN A 33 9.03 0.92 -8.96
CA GLN A 33 8.35 1.38 -10.18
C GLN A 33 7.72 2.76 -10.01
N VAL A 34 7.14 3.04 -8.85
CA VAL A 34 6.59 4.38 -8.52
C VAL A 34 7.70 5.43 -8.42
N GLU A 35 8.90 5.04 -8.00
CA GLU A 35 10.08 5.90 -7.95
C GLU A 35 10.71 6.14 -9.32
N SER A 36 10.75 5.12 -10.19
CA SER A 36 11.29 5.27 -11.56
C SER A 36 10.42 6.18 -12.43
N GLY A 37 9.12 6.28 -12.13
CA GLY A 37 8.17 7.08 -12.91
C GLY A 37 7.84 6.48 -14.29
N GLU A 38 8.29 5.26 -14.56
CA GLU A 38 8.09 4.56 -15.85
C GLU A 38 6.64 4.11 -16.08
N GLY A 39 5.74 4.37 -15.12
CA GLY A 39 4.36 3.91 -15.14
C GLY A 39 4.26 2.39 -15.05
N GLY A 40 3.04 1.85 -15.04
CA GLY A 40 2.82 0.40 -15.00
C GLY A 40 1.49 0.01 -14.38
N SER A 41 1.14 -1.27 -14.54
CA SER A 41 -0.04 -1.88 -13.92
C SER A 41 0.33 -3.23 -13.33
N TYR A 42 -0.14 -3.50 -12.12
CA TYR A 42 0.10 -4.75 -11.41
C TYR A 42 -1.24 -5.40 -11.04
N PHE A 43 -1.27 -6.73 -11.08
CA PHE A 43 -2.37 -7.53 -10.57
C PHE A 43 -1.86 -8.36 -9.40
N LEU A 44 -2.44 -8.15 -8.22
CA LEU A 44 -2.16 -8.95 -7.03
C LEU A 44 -3.19 -10.07 -6.95
N ASP A 45 -2.87 -11.23 -7.53
CA ASP A 45 -3.68 -12.43 -7.39
C ASP A 45 -3.20 -13.23 -6.17
N ALA A 46 -4.10 -13.48 -5.24
CA ALA A 46 -3.82 -14.32 -4.09
C ALA A 46 -5.12 -14.88 -3.50
N PRO A 47 -5.09 -16.04 -2.82
CA PRO A 47 -6.23 -16.57 -2.10
C PRO A 47 -6.80 -15.64 -1.02
N GLY A 48 -8.00 -15.95 -0.52
CA GLY A 48 -8.54 -15.28 0.67
C GLY A 48 -7.60 -15.43 1.87
N GLY A 49 -7.48 -14.38 2.69
CA GLY A 49 -6.67 -14.42 3.93
C GLY A 49 -5.16 -14.20 3.76
N THR A 50 -4.64 -14.00 2.55
CA THR A 50 -3.20 -13.82 2.30
C THR A 50 -2.66 -12.39 2.51
N GLY A 51 -3.46 -11.51 3.12
CA GLY A 51 -3.02 -10.16 3.44
C GLY A 51 -2.96 -9.19 2.25
N LYS A 52 -3.71 -9.42 1.16
CA LYS A 52 -3.77 -8.46 0.03
C LYS A 52 -4.07 -7.02 0.47
N THR A 53 -5.07 -6.85 1.33
CA THR A 53 -5.42 -5.54 1.91
C THR A 53 -4.25 -4.92 2.68
N PHE A 54 -3.49 -5.75 3.41
CA PHE A 54 -2.36 -5.29 4.20
C PHE A 54 -1.26 -4.67 3.31
N ILE A 55 -0.91 -5.35 2.21
CA ILE A 55 0.05 -4.83 1.23
C ILE A 55 -0.45 -3.53 0.61
N LEU A 56 -1.73 -3.49 0.18
CA LEU A 56 -2.32 -2.31 -0.44
C LEU A 56 -2.31 -1.10 0.51
N ASN A 57 -2.64 -1.29 1.79
CA ASN A 57 -2.60 -0.21 2.78
C ASN A 57 -1.18 0.28 3.06
N LEU A 58 -0.20 -0.63 3.10
CA LEU A 58 1.21 -0.24 3.23
C LEU A 58 1.69 0.58 2.01
N LEU A 59 1.33 0.18 0.79
CA LEU A 59 1.65 0.95 -0.42
C LEU A 59 1.03 2.34 -0.40
N LEU A 60 -0.25 2.44 -0.02
CA LEU A 60 -0.93 3.73 0.14
C LEU A 60 -0.22 4.60 1.17
N ALA A 61 0.11 4.05 2.34
CA ALA A 61 0.78 4.76 3.42
C ALA A 61 2.17 5.27 2.99
N GLN A 62 2.98 4.42 2.35
CA GLN A 62 4.32 4.81 1.88
C GLN A 62 4.25 5.95 0.86
N ILE A 63 3.43 5.81 -0.18
CA ILE A 63 3.32 6.81 -1.25
C ILE A 63 2.80 8.14 -0.69
N ARG A 64 1.80 8.11 0.20
CA ARG A 64 1.24 9.31 0.82
C ARG A 64 2.19 9.97 1.81
N LYS A 65 2.99 9.19 2.55
CA LYS A 65 4.06 9.71 3.41
C LYS A 65 5.06 10.53 2.60
N ASP A 66 5.38 10.05 1.40
CA ASP A 66 6.28 10.75 0.47
C ASP A 66 5.61 11.95 -0.23
N LYS A 67 4.43 12.38 0.26
CA LYS A 67 3.61 13.49 -0.26
C LYS A 67 3.20 13.31 -1.73
N LYS A 68 3.21 12.07 -2.23
CA LYS A 68 2.69 11.70 -3.56
C LYS A 68 1.21 11.35 -3.47
N VAL A 69 0.53 11.32 -4.63
CA VAL A 69 -0.89 10.98 -4.70
C VAL A 69 -1.06 9.47 -4.83
N ALA A 70 -1.85 8.88 -3.91
CA ALA A 70 -2.27 7.49 -3.98
C ALA A 70 -3.78 7.39 -3.72
N ILE A 71 -4.51 6.73 -4.63
CA ILE A 71 -5.96 6.60 -4.62
C ILE A 71 -6.33 5.13 -4.47
N ALA A 72 -7.16 4.82 -3.48
CA ALA A 72 -7.71 3.49 -3.25
C ALA A 72 -9.13 3.42 -3.81
N VAL A 73 -9.43 2.39 -4.61
CA VAL A 73 -10.77 2.14 -5.16
C VAL A 73 -11.15 0.70 -4.88
N ALA A 74 -12.39 0.47 -4.45
CA ALA A 74 -12.94 -0.84 -4.20
C ALA A 74 -14.32 -0.97 -4.85
N SER A 75 -14.61 -2.14 -5.43
CA SER A 75 -15.90 -2.43 -6.06
C SER A 75 -16.98 -2.86 -5.05
N SER A 76 -16.58 -3.25 -3.83
CA SER A 76 -17.50 -3.63 -2.76
C SER A 76 -17.34 -2.72 -1.54
N GLY A 77 -18.44 -2.47 -0.83
CA GLY A 77 -18.43 -1.65 0.39
C GLY A 77 -17.51 -2.22 1.47
N ILE A 78 -17.49 -3.55 1.64
CA ILE A 78 -16.61 -4.21 2.62
C ILE A 78 -15.13 -3.99 2.26
N ALA A 79 -14.76 -4.11 0.98
CA ALA A 79 -13.39 -3.84 0.57
C ALA A 79 -13.04 -2.35 0.74
N ALA A 80 -13.98 -1.43 0.47
CA ALA A 80 -13.78 0.00 0.70
C ALA A 80 -13.51 0.31 2.17
N THR A 81 -14.18 -0.37 3.12
CA THR A 81 -13.94 -0.18 4.57
C THR A 81 -12.61 -0.73 5.06
N LEU A 82 -12.00 -1.65 4.32
CA LEU A 82 -10.73 -2.28 4.68
C LEU A 82 -9.51 -1.55 4.11
N LEU A 83 -9.71 -0.75 3.06
CA LEU A 83 -8.65 0.08 2.49
C LEU A 83 -8.56 1.40 3.25
N ASP A 84 -7.34 1.81 3.58
CA ASP A 84 -7.07 3.11 4.17
C ASP A 84 -7.18 4.20 3.07
N GLY A 85 -8.42 4.50 2.68
CA GLY A 85 -8.74 5.40 1.57
C GLY A 85 -8.74 6.89 1.93
N THR A 86 -8.94 7.23 3.20
CA THR A 86 -9.18 8.59 3.73
C THR A 86 -7.97 9.20 4.40
#